data_AF-A0A357FAS8-F1
#
_entry.id   AF-A0A357FAS8-F1
#
_cell.length_a   1.000
_cell.length_b   1.000
_cell.length_c   1.000
_cell.angle_alpha   90.00
_cell.angle_beta   90.00
_cell.angle_gamma   90.00
#
_symmetry.space_group_name_H-M   'P 1'
#
loop_
_entity.id
_entity.type
_entity.pdbx_description
1 polymer ?
#
loop_
_entity_poly.entity_id
_entity_poly.type
_entity_poly.pdbx_seq_one_letter_code
_entity_poly.pdbx_strand_id
1 'polypeptide(L)'
;ELGREPTADELSEDLGMPLYKVRKVLKIAKEPISLDTPIGDDEDSQLKDFIADEQATDPGDATVSSNMGEKTRDALKTLTKREENVLRLRFGIDSAKDHTLEEVGQDFEVTRERIRQIEAKALRKLRHPTRAKLLKSFYE
;
A
#
# COMPACT_ATOMS: atom_id res chain seq x y z
N GLU A 1 -45.95 15.19 -15.91
CA GLU A 1 -46.19 16.40 -16.73
C GLU A 1 -45.30 16.55 -17.97
N LEU A 2 -44.14 15.89 -18.09
CA LEU A 2 -43.20 16.11 -19.23
C LEU A 2 -42.98 14.91 -20.19
N GLY A 3 -43.65 13.78 -19.97
CA GLY A 3 -43.55 12.61 -20.86
C GLY A 3 -42.18 11.92 -20.92
N ARG A 4 -41.22 12.34 -20.08
CA ARG A 4 -39.88 11.77 -19.92
C ARG A 4 -39.62 11.45 -18.45
N GLU A 5 -38.61 10.64 -18.18
CA GLU A 5 -38.11 10.43 -16.81
C GLU A 5 -37.59 11.76 -16.23
N PRO A 6 -37.93 12.09 -14.97
CA PRO A 6 -37.48 13.32 -14.33
C PRO A 6 -35.99 13.27 -14.03
N THR A 7 -35.32 14.40 -14.20
CA THR A 7 -33.90 14.53 -13.88
C THR A 7 -33.67 14.58 -12.36
N ALA A 8 -32.44 14.28 -11.92
CA ALA A 8 -32.10 14.32 -10.50
C ALA A 8 -32.24 15.72 -9.89
N ASP A 9 -32.10 16.78 -10.70
CA ASP A 9 -32.25 18.18 -10.27
C ASP A 9 -33.75 18.52 -10.09
N GLU A 10 -34.62 18.14 -11.03
CA GLU A 10 -36.08 18.29 -10.92
C GLU A 10 -36.64 17.52 -9.70
N LEU A 11 -36.14 16.31 -9.45
CA LEU A 11 -36.50 15.51 -8.27
C LEU A 11 -36.01 16.14 -6.96
N SER A 12 -34.89 16.85 -6.98
CA SER A 12 -34.33 17.53 -5.80
C SER A 12 -35.21 18.71 -5.38
N GLU A 13 -35.68 19.50 -6.34
CA GLU A 13 -36.56 20.65 -6.12
C GLU A 13 -37.95 20.22 -5.66
N ASP A 14 -38.56 19.24 -6.33
CA ASP A 14 -39.93 18.79 -6.02
C ASP A 14 -40.01 18.05 -4.68
N LEU A 15 -39.01 17.23 -4.35
CA LEU A 15 -38.97 16.47 -3.09
C LEU A 15 -38.38 17.26 -1.90
N GLY A 16 -37.89 18.49 -2.13
CA GLY A 16 -37.22 19.30 -1.11
C GLY A 16 -35.96 18.65 -0.52
N MET A 17 -35.34 17.72 -1.25
CA MET A 17 -34.16 16.97 -0.81
C MET A 17 -32.90 17.51 -1.48
N PRO A 18 -31.76 17.59 -0.77
CA PRO A 18 -30.49 17.97 -1.40
C PRO A 18 -30.10 17.04 -2.56
N LEU A 19 -29.64 17.62 -3.67
CA LEU A 19 -29.28 16.91 -4.92
C LEU A 19 -28.36 15.70 -4.71
N TYR A 20 -27.38 15.82 -3.81
CA TYR A 20 -26.45 14.71 -3.52
C TYR A 20 -27.18 13.50 -2.90
N LYS A 21 -28.23 13.71 -2.11
CA LYS A 21 -29.04 12.64 -1.53
C LYS A 21 -29.89 11.96 -2.60
N VAL A 22 -30.53 12.73 -3.48
CA VAL A 22 -31.32 12.21 -4.60
C VAL A 22 -30.45 11.33 -5.50
N ARG A 23 -29.26 11.80 -5.89
CA ARG A 23 -28.30 11.01 -6.68
C ARG A 23 -27.84 9.74 -5.97
N LYS A 24 -27.63 9.79 -4.65
CA LYS A 24 -27.23 8.62 -3.85
C LYS A 24 -28.35 7.58 -3.78
N VAL A 25 -29.60 8.01 -3.54
CA VAL A 25 -30.78 7.13 -3.51
C VAL A 25 -31.00 6.48 -4.88
N LEU A 26 -30.95 7.26 -5.97
CA LEU A 26 -31.07 6.74 -7.33
C LEU A 26 -29.95 5.75 -7.68
N LYS A 27 -28.75 5.90 -7.11
CA LYS A 27 -27.65 4.94 -7.30
C LYS A 27 -27.86 3.65 -6.52
N ILE A 28 -28.42 3.72 -5.31
CA ILE A 28 -28.67 2.55 -4.43
C ILE A 28 -29.89 1.76 -4.91
N ALA A 29 -30.90 2.44 -5.46
CA ALA A 29 -32.12 1.80 -5.94
C ALA A 29 -31.91 0.92 -7.19
N LYS A 30 -30.73 0.97 -7.82
CA LYS A 30 -30.39 0.09 -8.95
C LYS A 30 -30.17 -1.33 -8.44
N GLU A 31 -30.86 -2.28 -9.05
CA GLU A 31 -30.67 -3.69 -8.75
C GLU A 31 -29.26 -4.16 -9.16
N PRO A 32 -28.63 -5.03 -8.37
CA PRO A 32 -27.33 -5.60 -8.73
C PRO A 32 -27.49 -6.47 -9.99
N ILE A 33 -26.51 -6.37 -10.88
CA ILE A 33 -26.46 -7.17 -12.10
C ILE A 33 -25.79 -8.52 -11.76
N SER A 34 -26.30 -9.60 -12.35
CA SER A 34 -25.68 -10.91 -12.17
C SER A 34 -24.28 -10.94 -12.81
N LEU A 35 -23.35 -11.56 -12.11
CA LEU A 35 -22.00 -11.81 -12.62
C LEU A 35 -21.97 -12.82 -13.78
N ASP A 36 -23.01 -13.65 -13.90
CA ASP A 36 -23.18 -14.61 -15.00
C ASP A 36 -23.95 -14.02 -16.19
N THR A 37 -24.26 -12.72 -16.17
CA THR A 37 -24.89 -12.05 -17.32
C THR A 37 -23.94 -12.12 -18.54
N PRO A 38 -24.37 -12.67 -19.69
CA PRO A 38 -23.53 -12.75 -20.87
C PRO A 38 -23.28 -11.35 -21.43
N ILE A 39 -22.08 -11.14 -21.98
CA ILE A 39 -21.66 -9.89 -22.60
C ILE A 39 -21.43 -10.11 -24.10
N GLY A 40 -22.11 -9.31 -24.92
CA GLY A 40 -21.98 -9.38 -26.38
C GLY A 40 -22.73 -10.57 -26.99
N ASP A 41 -22.36 -10.91 -28.22
CA ASP A 41 -22.98 -12.01 -28.99
C ASP A 41 -22.30 -13.37 -28.74
N ASP A 42 -21.17 -13.39 -28.01
CA ASP A 42 -20.45 -14.62 -27.64
C ASP A 42 -21.03 -15.18 -26.33
N GLU A 43 -21.76 -16.30 -26.43
CA GLU A 43 -22.42 -16.95 -25.28
C GLU A 43 -21.45 -17.43 -24.18
N ASP A 44 -20.15 -17.50 -24.48
CA ASP A 44 -19.11 -17.93 -23.54
C ASP A 44 -18.54 -16.80 -22.67
N SER A 45 -18.82 -15.52 -23.00
CA SER A 45 -18.27 -14.37 -22.27
C SER A 45 -19.24 -13.86 -21.21
N GLN A 46 -18.87 -13.96 -19.93
CA GLN A 46 -19.70 -13.51 -18.81
C GLN A 46 -19.15 -12.23 -18.17
N LEU A 47 -20.02 -11.43 -17.54
CA LEU A 47 -19.64 -10.18 -16.87
C LEU A 47 -18.48 -10.37 -15.86
N LYS A 48 -18.45 -11.51 -15.16
CA LYS A 48 -17.38 -11.84 -14.19
C LYS A 48 -15.99 -11.94 -14.80
N ASP A 49 -15.87 -12.31 -16.08
CA ASP A 49 -14.58 -12.51 -16.74
C ASP A 49 -13.85 -11.18 -16.98
N PHE A 50 -14.57 -10.05 -16.89
CA PHE A 50 -14.05 -8.70 -17.06
C PHE A 50 -13.78 -7.96 -15.74
N ILE A 51 -14.14 -8.56 -14.60
CA ILE A 51 -13.90 -7.96 -13.30
C ILE A 51 -12.50 -8.38 -12.84
N ALA A 52 -11.55 -7.48 -12.97
CA ALA A 52 -10.21 -7.67 -12.44
C ALA A 52 -10.23 -7.69 -10.90
N ASP A 53 -9.42 -8.55 -10.30
CA ASP A 53 -9.15 -8.49 -8.87
C ASP A 53 -8.15 -7.37 -8.59
N GLU A 54 -8.65 -6.24 -8.08
CA GLU A 54 -7.81 -5.10 -7.69
C GLU A 54 -6.90 -5.39 -6.48
N GLN A 55 -7.14 -6.48 -5.74
CA GLN A 55 -6.31 -6.90 -4.62
C GLN A 55 -5.21 -7.89 -5.02
N ALA A 56 -5.27 -8.44 -6.24
CA ALA A 56 -4.24 -9.34 -6.73
C ALA A 56 -2.92 -8.57 -6.89
N THR A 57 -1.87 -9.05 -6.23
CA THR A 57 -0.53 -8.48 -6.39
C THR A 57 0.05 -8.91 -7.73
N ASP A 58 0.52 -7.96 -8.52
CA ASP A 58 1.22 -8.26 -9.77
C ASP A 58 2.47 -9.13 -9.48
N PRO A 59 2.68 -10.25 -10.19
CA PRO A 59 3.83 -11.11 -9.96
C PRO A 59 5.18 -10.42 -10.22
N GLY A 60 5.21 -9.42 -11.10
CA GLY A 60 6.36 -8.53 -11.29
C GLY A 60 6.63 -7.71 -10.03
N ASP A 61 5.62 -7.06 -9.47
CA ASP A 61 5.73 -6.30 -8.22
C ASP A 61 6.17 -7.18 -7.04
N ALA A 62 5.62 -8.39 -6.93
CA ALA A 62 6.03 -9.36 -5.91
C ALA A 62 7.51 -9.75 -6.04
N THR A 63 8.01 -9.90 -7.27
CA THR A 63 9.41 -10.19 -7.57
C THR A 63 10.32 -9.01 -7.20
N VAL A 64 9.92 -7.78 -7.55
CA VAL A 64 10.65 -6.55 -7.20
C VAL A 64 10.74 -6.38 -5.69
N SER A 65 9.64 -6.58 -4.97
CA SER A 65 9.59 -6.50 -3.50
C SER A 65 10.50 -7.55 -2.84
N SER A 66 10.48 -8.79 -3.35
CA SER A 66 11.35 -9.87 -2.85
C SER A 66 12.83 -9.54 -3.08
N ASN A 67 13.17 -9.05 -4.28
CA ASN A 67 14.54 -8.65 -4.62
C ASN A 67 15.02 -7.45 -3.76
N MET A 68 14.15 -6.46 -3.56
CA MET A 68 14.42 -5.31 -2.69
C MET A 68 14.72 -5.76 -1.25
N GLY A 69 13.95 -6.71 -0.73
CA GLY A 69 14.19 -7.31 0.59
C GLY A 69 15.57 -7.97 0.69
N GLU A 70 15.97 -8.75 -0.31
CA GLU A 70 17.29 -9.39 -0.38
C GLU A 70 18.43 -8.36 -0.42
N LYS A 71 18.34 -7.36 -1.31
CA LYS A 71 19.36 -6.31 -1.43
C LYS A 71 19.45 -5.45 -0.17
N THR A 72 18.34 -5.21 0.51
CA THR A 72 18.32 -4.53 1.81
C THR A 72 19.10 -5.31 2.86
N ARG A 73 18.89 -6.65 2.93
CA ARG A 73 19.68 -7.50 3.83
C ARG A 73 21.17 -7.47 3.51
N ASP A 74 21.54 -7.51 2.24
CA ASP A 74 22.94 -7.44 1.84
C ASP A 74 23.57 -6.09 2.16
N ALA A 75 22.85 -4.98 1.99
CA ALA A 75 23.32 -3.67 2.40
C ALA A 75 23.53 -3.60 3.93
N LEU A 76 22.62 -4.17 4.71
CA LEU A 76 22.73 -4.24 6.17
C LEU A 76 23.94 -5.07 6.64
N LYS A 77 24.26 -6.19 5.98
CA LYS A 77 25.45 -7.01 6.28
C LYS A 77 26.77 -6.27 6.13
N THR A 78 26.80 -5.14 5.39
CA THR A 78 28.01 -4.30 5.27
C THR A 78 28.26 -3.39 6.49
N LEU A 79 27.30 -3.31 7.41
CA LEU A 79 27.42 -2.57 8.66
C LEU A 79 28.09 -3.42 9.73
N THR A 80 28.40 -2.82 10.87
CA THR A 80 28.81 -3.60 12.04
C THR A 80 27.60 -4.36 12.59
N LYS A 81 27.82 -5.54 13.21
CA LYS A 81 26.73 -6.34 13.82
C LYS A 81 25.80 -5.52 14.73
N ARG A 82 26.37 -4.56 15.48
CA ARG A 82 25.61 -3.68 16.37
C ARG A 82 24.73 -2.68 15.60
N GLU A 83 25.25 -2.10 14.51
CA GLU A 83 24.50 -1.19 13.64
C GLU A 83 23.39 -1.94 12.86
N GLU A 84 23.70 -3.13 12.34
CA GLU A 84 22.76 -4.02 11.66
C GLU A 84 21.58 -4.40 12.56
N ASN A 85 21.86 -4.89 13.77
CA ASN A 85 20.81 -5.32 14.69
C ASN A 85 19.93 -4.14 15.17
N VAL A 86 20.53 -2.97 15.42
CA VAL A 86 19.77 -1.75 15.77
C VAL A 86 18.82 -1.38 14.63
N LEU A 87 19.27 -1.36 13.37
CA LEU A 87 18.40 -1.06 12.23
C LEU A 87 17.33 -2.13 12.01
N ARG A 88 17.66 -3.42 12.15
CA ARG A 88 16.68 -4.51 12.01
C ARG A 88 15.52 -4.38 13.01
N LEU A 89 15.84 -4.19 14.29
CA LEU A 89 14.83 -4.03 15.34
C LEU A 89 14.02 -2.74 15.16
N ARG A 90 14.69 -1.65 14.78
CA ARG A 90 14.04 -0.34 14.59
C ARG A 90 13.02 -0.33 13.46
N PHE A 91 13.32 -1.00 12.35
CA PHE A 91 12.49 -1.01 11.14
C PHE A 91 11.70 -2.31 10.94
N GLY A 92 11.75 -3.25 11.89
CA GLY A 92 11.04 -4.53 11.78
C GLY A 92 11.60 -5.45 10.67
N ILE A 93 12.85 -5.26 10.25
CA ILE A 93 13.46 -6.07 9.19
C ILE A 93 13.81 -7.44 9.79
N ASP A 94 13.19 -8.50 9.27
CA ASP A 94 13.29 -9.86 9.80
C ASP A 94 12.76 -10.00 11.26
N SER A 95 11.93 -9.05 11.72
CA SER A 95 11.28 -9.05 13.03
C SER A 95 9.76 -8.91 12.86
N ALA A 96 8.99 -9.49 13.78
CA ALA A 96 7.53 -9.43 13.75
C ALA A 96 6.98 -8.00 13.98
N LYS A 97 7.77 -7.14 14.64
CA LYS A 97 7.38 -5.77 14.98
C LYS A 97 8.58 -4.83 14.93
N ASP A 98 8.32 -3.57 14.62
CA ASP A 98 9.22 -2.44 14.82
C ASP A 98 9.31 -2.06 16.30
N HIS A 99 10.49 -1.58 16.70
CA HIS A 99 10.77 -1.15 18.06
C HIS A 99 11.08 0.35 18.10
N THR A 100 10.68 0.99 19.20
CA THR A 100 11.01 2.38 19.50
C THR A 100 12.49 2.53 19.89
N LEU A 101 13.02 3.75 19.86
CA LEU A 101 14.40 4.02 20.33
C LEU A 101 14.61 3.63 21.79
N GLU A 102 13.56 3.68 22.60
CA GLU A 102 13.63 3.35 24.03
C GLU A 102 13.66 1.84 24.25
N GLU A 103 12.81 1.07 23.55
CA GLU A 103 12.81 -0.39 23.59
C GLU A 103 14.16 -0.95 23.08
N VAL A 104 14.65 -0.47 21.93
CA VAL A 104 15.98 -0.86 21.44
C VAL A 104 17.09 -0.41 22.39
N GLY A 105 16.91 0.69 23.12
CA GLY A 105 17.85 1.13 24.15
C GLY A 105 17.94 0.14 25.30
N GLN A 106 16.79 -0.36 25.76
CA GLN A 106 16.69 -1.36 26.83
C GLN A 106 17.38 -2.68 26.42
N ASP A 107 17.12 -3.19 25.21
CA ASP A 107 17.71 -4.44 24.72
C ASP A 107 19.25 -4.40 24.58
N PHE A 108 19.79 -3.22 24.31
CA PHE A 108 21.24 -3.01 24.14
C PHE A 108 21.93 -2.42 25.36
N GLU A 109 21.21 -2.27 26.49
CA GLU A 109 21.68 -1.65 27.73
C GLU A 109 22.33 -0.27 27.51
N VAL A 110 21.72 0.55 26.65
CA VAL A 110 22.21 1.89 26.32
C VAL A 110 21.09 2.91 26.32
N THR A 111 21.47 4.18 26.44
CA THR A 111 20.50 5.27 26.41
C THR A 111 19.81 5.37 25.04
N ARG A 112 18.57 5.86 25.05
CA ARG A 112 17.82 6.23 23.83
C ARG A 112 18.64 7.07 22.86
N GLU A 113 19.34 8.09 23.36
CA GLU A 113 20.15 8.98 22.53
C GLU A 113 21.34 8.23 21.90
N ARG A 114 21.88 7.22 22.60
CA ARG A 114 22.93 6.38 22.03
C ARG A 114 22.43 5.55 20.86
N ILE A 115 21.22 4.98 20.93
CA ILE A 115 20.59 4.29 19.80
C ILE A 115 20.38 5.26 18.63
N ARG A 116 19.87 6.47 18.88
CA ARG A 116 19.68 7.50 17.84
C ARG A 116 20.98 7.84 17.12
N GLN A 117 22.08 7.95 17.85
CA GLN A 117 23.41 8.19 17.26
C GLN A 117 23.88 7.02 16.40
N ILE A 118 23.68 5.78 16.86
CA ILE A 118 24.04 4.58 16.10
C ILE A 118 23.22 4.52 14.80
N GLU A 119 21.92 4.77 14.87
CA GLU A 119 21.01 4.82 13.72
C GLU A 119 21.49 5.87 12.70
N ALA A 120 21.70 7.11 13.14
CA ALA A 120 22.18 8.19 12.26
C ALA A 120 23.53 7.85 11.59
N LYS A 121 24.44 7.23 12.34
CA LYS A 121 25.75 6.80 11.81
C LYS A 121 25.60 5.67 10.79
N ALA A 122 24.74 4.69 11.06
CA ALA A 122 24.48 3.58 10.16
C ALA A 122 23.82 4.05 8.85
N LEU A 123 22.80 4.91 8.94
CA LEU A 123 22.17 5.54 7.78
C LEU A 123 23.16 6.36 6.96
N ARG A 124 24.06 7.10 7.61
CA ARG A 124 25.14 7.84 6.92
C ARG A 124 26.05 6.90 6.13
N LYS A 125 26.38 5.72 6.67
CA LYS A 125 27.17 4.70 5.97
C LYS A 125 26.42 4.12 4.78
N LEU A 126 25.14 3.78 4.93
CA LEU A 126 24.31 3.25 3.85
C LEU A 126 24.10 4.26 2.71
N ARG A 127 24.05 5.56 3.02
CA ARG A 127 23.98 6.64 2.03
C ARG A 127 25.26 6.82 1.20
N HIS A 128 26.38 6.20 1.58
CA HIS A 128 27.61 6.29 0.78
C HIS A 128 27.42 5.62 -0.59
N PRO A 129 27.88 6.21 -1.71
CA PRO A 129 27.59 5.76 -3.07
C PRO A 129 27.80 4.26 -3.32
N THR A 130 28.88 3.70 -2.75
CA THR A 130 29.22 2.27 -2.86
C THR A 130 28.12 1.34 -2.35
N ARG A 131 27.43 1.73 -1.26
CA ARG A 131 26.35 0.95 -0.64
C ARG A 131 24.99 1.37 -1.16
N ALA A 132 24.80 2.68 -1.36
CA ALA A 132 23.57 3.23 -1.92
C ALA A 132 23.25 2.66 -3.31
N LYS A 133 24.27 2.35 -4.13
CA LYS A 133 24.07 1.72 -5.45
C LYS A 133 23.30 0.40 -5.39
N LEU A 134 23.38 -0.35 -4.28
CA LEU A 134 22.63 -1.61 -4.09
C LEU A 134 21.12 -1.38 -3.92
N LEU A 135 20.73 -0.20 -3.47
CA LEU A 135 19.34 0.13 -3.12
C LEU A 135 18.74 1.18 -4.07
N LYS A 136 19.57 1.95 -4.76
CA LYS A 136 19.14 3.04 -5.64
C LYS A 136 18.27 2.57 -6.80
N SER A 137 18.49 1.35 -7.29
CA SER A 137 17.70 0.75 -8.39
C SER A 137 16.24 0.46 -8.05
N PHE A 138 15.84 0.56 -6.77
CA PHE A 138 14.45 0.36 -6.34
C PHE A 138 13.69 1.67 -6.12
N TYR A 139 14.34 2.82 -6.34
CA TYR A 139 13.77 4.15 -6.10
C TYR A 139 13.84 5.05 -7.35
N GLU A 140 14.22 4.50 -8.50
CA GLU A 140 14.11 5.12 -9.83
C GLU A 140 12.83 4.64 -10.51
#